data_AF-A0A9C9NBQ6-F1
#
_entry.id   AF-A0A9C9NBQ6-F1
#
_cell.length_a   1.000
_cell.length_b   1.000
_cell.length_c   1.000
_cell.angle_alpha   90.00
_cell.angle_beta   90.00
_cell.angle_gamma   90.00
#
_symmetry.space_group_name_H-M   'P 1'
#
loop_
_entity.id
_entity.type
_entity.pdbx_description
1 polymer ?
#
loop_
_entity_poly.entity_id
_entity_poly.type
_entity_poly.pdbx_seq_one_letter_code
_entity_poly.pdbx_strand_id
1 'polypeptide(L)' 'MSIALKGIHHLTAITADAPGNLRFYTEVLGLRLVKKTVNQDDTSAYHLFYAGGKASPGTDITFFD' A
#
# COMPACT_ATOMS: atom_id res chain seq x y z
N MET A 1 3.32 -29.20 13.48
CA MET A 1 3.97 -27.91 13.12
C MET A 1 3.14 -26.80 13.73
N SER A 2 3.75 -25.89 14.51
CA SER A 2 3.03 -24.68 14.92
C SER A 2 3.15 -23.63 13.82
N ILE A 3 2.05 -22.92 13.54
CA ILE A 3 2.07 -21.74 12.69
C ILE A 3 2.54 -20.57 13.56
N ALA A 4 3.66 -19.95 13.19
CA ALA A 4 4.18 -18.76 13.85
C ALA A 4 3.99 -17.54 12.94
N LEU A 5 3.50 -16.44 13.51
CA LEU A 5 3.43 -15.15 12.81
C LEU A 5 4.86 -14.62 12.62
N LYS A 6 5.21 -14.29 11.38
CA LYS A 6 6.55 -13.81 11.02
C LYS A 6 6.71 -12.29 11.14
N GLY A 7 5.61 -11.56 11.33
CA GLY A 7 5.58 -10.10 11.43
C GLY A 7 4.39 -9.49 10.67
N ILE A 8 4.46 -8.18 10.45
CA ILE A 8 3.48 -7.44 9.64
C ILE A 8 3.60 -7.87 8.18
N HIS A 9 2.47 -8.07 7.51
CA HIS A 9 2.43 -8.28 6.07
C HIS A 9 2.31 -6.96 5.30
N HIS A 10 1.34 -6.14 5.68
CA HIS A 10 1.11 -4.79 5.17
C HIS A 10 0.30 -3.98 6.19
N LEU A 11 0.25 -2.66 6.01
CA LEU A 11 -0.66 -1.77 6.73
C LEU A 11 -1.56 -1.05 5.71
N THR A 12 -2.84 -0.88 6.03
CA THR A 12 -3.79 -0.13 5.20
C THR A 12 -4.30 1.09 5.93
N ALA A 13 -4.38 2.22 5.23
CA ALA A 13 -4.92 3.48 5.73
C ALA A 13 -5.84 4.15 4.69
N ILE A 14 -6.42 5.30 5.03
CA ILE A 14 -7.31 6.08 4.16
C ILE A 14 -6.62 7.42 3.84
N THR A 15 -6.74 7.86 2.59
CA THR A 15 -6.39 9.21 2.12
C THR A 15 -7.64 9.87 1.54
N ALA A 16 -7.62 11.20 1.40
CA ALA A 16 -8.66 11.97 0.68
C ALA A 16 -8.08 12.73 -0.52
N ASP A 17 -6.81 12.47 -0.85
CA ASP A 17 -6.07 13.03 -1.98
C ASP A 17 -5.11 11.96 -2.54
N ALA A 18 -5.60 11.09 -3.44
CA ALA A 18 -4.75 10.10 -4.11
C ALA A 18 -3.51 10.71 -4.82
N PRO A 19 -3.61 11.82 -5.57
CA PRO A 19 -2.43 12.48 -6.14
C PRO A 19 -1.39 12.91 -5.11
N GLY A 20 -1.82 13.52 -4.00
CA GLY A 20 -0.94 13.92 -2.89
C GLY A 20 -0.30 12.72 -2.20
N ASN A 21 -1.08 11.68 -1.97
CA ASN A 21 -0.62 10.41 -1.42
C ASN A 21 0.46 9.78 -2.30
N LEU A 22 0.20 9.69 -3.61
CA LEU A 22 1.17 9.19 -4.58
C LEU A 22 2.49 9.95 -4.50
N ARG A 23 2.46 11.29 -4.61
CA ARG A 23 3.67 12.12 -4.55
C ARG A 23 4.43 11.91 -3.24
N PHE A 24 3.74 11.90 -2.10
CA PHE A 24 4.40 11.71 -0.81
C PHE A 24 5.11 10.36 -0.71
N TYR A 25 4.40 9.27 -1.03
CA TYR A 25 4.99 7.93 -0.90
C TYR A 25 6.06 7.63 -1.95
N THR A 26 5.98 8.19 -3.16
CA THR A 26 7.00 7.94 -4.20
C THR A 26 8.14 8.94 -4.23
N GLU A 27 7.89 10.22 -4.00
CA GLU A 27 8.90 11.28 -4.17
C GLU A 27 9.55 11.67 -2.84
N VAL A 28 8.78 11.75 -1.75
CA VAL A 28 9.31 12.11 -0.43
C VAL A 28 9.90 10.88 0.27
N LEU A 29 9.18 9.76 0.28
CA LEU A 29 9.61 8.53 0.94
C LEU A 29 10.37 7.56 0.02
N GLY A 30 10.36 7.78 -1.29
CA GLY A 30 11.10 6.95 -2.25
C GLY A 30 10.57 5.52 -2.42
N LEU A 31 9.31 5.25 -2.03
CA LEU A 31 8.70 3.94 -2.26
C LEU A 31 8.25 3.78 -3.71
N ARG A 32 8.10 2.54 -4.16
CA ARG A 32 7.57 2.24 -5.49
C ARG A 32 6.06 2.04 -5.38
N LEU A 33 5.27 2.67 -6.26
CA LEU A 33 3.89 2.26 -6.48
C LEU A 33 3.90 0.88 -7.14
N VAL A 34 3.68 -0.18 -6.37
CA VAL A 34 3.79 -1.58 -6.83
C VAL A 34 2.49 -2.11 -7.40
N LYS A 35 1.35 -1.51 -7.03
CA LYS A 35 0.03 -1.81 -7.59
C LYS A 35 -0.87 -0.58 -7.51
N LYS A 36 -1.61 -0.35 -8.59
CA LYS A 36 -2.77 0.54 -8.64
C LYS A 36 -3.97 -0.30 -9.05
N THR A 37 -4.98 -0.36 -8.18
CA THR A 37 -6.22 -1.10 -8.43
C THR A 37 -7.37 -0.34 -7.77
N VAL A 38 -8.55 -0.95 -7.72
CA VAL A 38 -9.70 -0.48 -6.95
C VAL A 38 -9.91 -1.37 -5.73
N ASN A 39 -10.59 -0.84 -4.71
CA ASN A 39 -11.03 -1.64 -3.57
C ASN A 39 -11.99 -2.75 -4.06
N GLN A 40 -11.80 -3.96 -3.54
CA GLN A 40 -12.59 -5.13 -3.95
C GLN A 40 -14.02 -5.09 -3.39
N ASP A 41 -14.23 -4.39 -2.28
CA ASP A 41 -15.54 -4.17 -1.66
C ASP A 41 -16.28 -2.96 -2.27
N ASP A 42 -15.53 -1.99 -2.81
CA ASP A 42 -16.06 -0.78 -3.46
C ASP A 42 -15.17 -0.36 -4.64
N THR A 43 -15.62 -0.65 -5.85
CA THR A 43 -14.83 -0.38 -7.06
C THR A 43 -14.77 1.10 -7.45
N SER A 44 -15.45 1.99 -6.73
CA SER A 44 -15.34 3.44 -6.92
C SER A 44 -14.10 4.04 -6.25
N ALA A 45 -13.56 3.37 -5.22
CA ALA A 45 -12.39 3.82 -4.47
C ALA A 45 -11.09 3.22 -5.03
N TYR A 46 -10.03 4.04 -5.11
CA TYR A 46 -8.71 3.52 -5.45
C TYR A 46 -8.15 2.68 -4.31
N HIS A 47 -7.33 1.68 -4.65
CA HIS A 47 -6.48 0.97 -3.71
C HIS A 47 -5.04 1.01 -4.22
N LEU A 48 -4.23 1.85 -3.58
CA LEU A 48 -2.85 2.13 -3.97
C LEU A 48 -1.88 1.39 -3.06
N PHE A 49 -0.90 0.69 -3.62
CA PHE A 49 0.07 -0.11 -2.88
C PHE A 49 1.48 0.45 -3.09
N TYR A 50 2.17 0.75 -1.99
CA TYR A 50 3.53 1.27 -2.00
C TYR A 50 4.43 0.33 -1.23
N ALA A 51 5.55 -0.07 -1.83
CA ALA A 51 6.51 -0.93 -1.17
C ALA A 51 7.95 -0.66 -1.63
N GLY A 52 8.90 -1.28 -0.94
CA GLY A 52 10.29 -1.34 -1.39
C GLY A 52 10.44 -2.07 -2.73
N GLY A 53 11.64 -2.05 -3.31
CA GLY A 53 11.89 -2.57 -4.67
C GLY A 53 11.34 -3.98 -4.95
N LYS A 54 11.45 -4.90 -3.98
CA LYS A 54 10.98 -6.30 -4.10
C LYS A 54 9.54 -6.54 -3.65
N ALA A 55 8.82 -5.53 -3.16
CA ALA A 55 7.44 -5.65 -2.66
C ALA A 55 7.27 -6.82 -1.65
N SER A 56 8.22 -6.98 -0.74
CA SER A 56 8.24 -8.11 0.20
C SER A 56 7.28 -7.87 1.37
N PRO A 57 6.69 -8.93 1.97
CA PRO A 57 5.86 -8.78 3.17
C PRO A 57 6.57 -7.98 4.26
N GLY A 58 5.85 -7.06 4.88
CA GLY A 58 6.35 -6.13 5.90
C GLY A 58 6.91 -4.82 5.34
N THR A 59 6.96 -4.66 4.02
CA THR A 59 7.38 -3.41 3.37
C THR A 59 6.25 -2.64 2.70
N ASP A 60 5.05 -3.23 2.67
CA ASP A 60 3.90 -2.71 1.93
C ASP A 60 3.00 -1.83 2.82
N ILE A 61 2.67 -0.66 2.33
CA ILE A 61 1.67 0.24 2.87
C ILE A 61 0.66 0.59 1.78
N THR A 62 -0.63 0.49 2.11
CA THR A 62 -1.71 0.64 1.14
C THR A 62 -2.73 1.69 1.56
N PHE A 63 -3.39 2.31 0.58
CA PHE A 63 -4.33 3.40 0.80
C PHE A 63 -5.61 3.20 0.01
N PHE A 64 -6.74 3.41 0.69
CA PHE A 64 -8.01 3.73 0.04
C PHE A 64 -8.15 5.24 -0.10
N ASP A 65 -8.63 5.70 -1.26
CA ASP A 65 -9.00 7.10 -1.55
C ASP A 65 -10.50 7.18 -1.83
#